data_AF-A5HM66-F1
#
_entry.id   AF-A5HM66-F1
#
_cell.length_a   1.000
_cell.length_b   1.000
_cell.length_c   1.000
_cell.angle_alpha   90.00
_cell.angle_beta   90.00
_cell.angle_gamma   90.00
#
_symmetry.space_group_name_H-M   'P 1'
#
loop_
_entity.id
_entity.type
_entity.pdbx_description
1 polymer ?
#
loop_
_entity_poly.entity_id
_entity_poly.type
_entity_poly.pdbx_seq_one_letter_code
_entity_poly.pdbx_strand_id
1 'polypeptide(L)'
;DNCLLKYQALLFEGPVLRLHTCATLNPATFLPVNEEKIEHTCQQVIAQSYAARGELLEVPLADPDLNLYTNGSSFVEKALEKWCMQ
;
A
#
# COMPACT_ATOMS: atom_id res chain seq x y z
N ASP A 1 -13.04 -11.63 -13.81
CA ASP A 1 -13.95 -11.24 -12.70
C ASP A 1 -13.96 -9.75 -12.46
N ASN A 2 -15.15 -9.18 -12.26
CA ASN A 2 -15.31 -7.76 -11.96
C ASN A 2 -15.69 -7.55 -10.49
N CYS A 3 -14.75 -7.86 -9.59
CA CYS A 3 -14.96 -7.76 -8.15
C CYS A 3 -15.26 -6.31 -7.73
N LEU A 4 -14.60 -5.34 -8.35
CA LEU A 4 -14.77 -3.92 -8.03
C LEU A 4 -16.20 -3.44 -8.30
N LEU A 5 -16.77 -3.73 -9.48
CA LEU A 5 -18.13 -3.29 -9.81
C LEU A 5 -19.19 -3.93 -8.89
N LYS A 6 -18.96 -5.18 -8.45
CA LYS A 6 -19.86 -5.84 -7.47
C LYS A 6 -19.90 -5.08 -6.14
N TYR A 7 -18.74 -4.70 -5.61
CA TYR A 7 -18.67 -3.91 -4.37
C TYR A 7 -19.18 -2.49 -4.56
N GLN A 8 -18.93 -1.87 -5.72
CA GLN A 8 -19.41 -0.53 -6.02
C GLN A 8 -20.95 -0.48 -6.04
N ALA A 9 -21.60 -1.43 -6.71
CA ALA A 9 -23.06 -1.52 -6.72
C ALA A 9 -23.62 -1.72 -5.30
N LEU A 10 -23.01 -2.57 -4.48
CA LEU A 10 -23.46 -2.81 -3.12
C LEU A 10 -23.27 -1.61 -2.19
N LEU A 11 -22.13 -0.91 -2.29
CA LEU A 11 -21.77 0.18 -1.40
C LEU A 11 -22.43 1.52 -1.77
N PHE A 12 -22.65 1.78 -3.06
CA PHE A 12 -23.19 3.05 -3.55
C PHE A 12 -24.65 2.97 -4.02
N GLU A 13 -25.09 1.84 -4.58
CA GLU A 13 -26.45 1.68 -5.14
C GLU A 13 -27.37 0.86 -4.22
N GLY A 14 -26.83 0.27 -3.15
CA GLY A 14 -27.58 -0.45 -2.11
C GLY A 14 -28.33 0.46 -1.13
N PRO A 15 -29.14 -0.11 -0.20
CA PRO A 15 -29.85 0.68 0.81
C PRO A 15 -28.88 1.57 1.60
N VAL A 16 -29.31 2.79 1.92
CA VAL A 16 -28.50 3.91 2.45
C VAL A 16 -27.44 3.46 3.46
N LEU A 17 -26.24 3.18 2.95
CA LEU A 17 -25.06 2.88 3.75
C LEU A 17 -24.48 4.18 4.27
N ARG A 18 -24.34 4.29 5.58
CA ARG A 18 -23.68 5.43 6.22
C ARG A 18 -22.24 5.03 6.53
N LEU A 19 -21.31 5.70 5.86
CA LEU A 19 -19.90 5.61 6.20
C LEU A 19 -19.63 6.51 7.40
N HIS A 20 -18.93 5.97 8.40
CA HIS A 20 -18.52 6.67 9.60
C HIS A 20 -16.99 6.65 9.71
N THR A 21 -16.42 7.64 10.39
CA THR A 21 -14.98 7.63 10.70
C THR A 21 -14.67 6.42 11.56
N CYS A 22 -13.62 5.68 11.20
CA CYS A 22 -13.18 4.52 11.96
C CYS A 22 -12.68 4.95 13.35
N ALA A 23 -13.17 4.30 14.40
CA ALA A 23 -12.60 4.41 15.74
C ALA A 23 -11.55 3.32 15.93
N THR A 24 -10.56 3.57 16.79
CA THR A 24 -9.63 2.51 17.24
C THR A 24 -10.44 1.40 17.91
N LEU A 25 -10.30 0.16 17.43
CA LEU A 25 -10.99 -1.00 17.98
C LEU A 25 -10.02 -1.86 18.78
N ASN A 26 -10.48 -2.38 19.91
CA ASN A 26 -9.74 -3.41 20.63
C ASN A 26 -9.76 -4.73 19.81
N PRO A 27 -8.60 -5.37 19.52
CA PRO A 27 -8.56 -6.59 18.71
C PRO A 27 -9.28 -7.80 19.32
N ALA A 28 -9.41 -7.86 20.64
CA ALA A 28 -10.07 -8.97 21.34
C ALA A 28 -11.58 -8.77 21.46
N THR A 29 -12.05 -7.54 21.61
CA THR A 29 -13.49 -7.25 21.85
C THR A 29 -14.21 -6.64 20.66
N PHE A 30 -13.48 -6.13 19.67
CA PHE A 30 -14.02 -5.36 18.52
C PHE A 30 -14.87 -4.15 18.92
N LEU A 31 -14.69 -3.65 20.14
CA LEU A 31 -15.37 -2.46 20.63
C LEU A 31 -14.48 -1.22 20.47
N PRO A 32 -15.06 -0.02 20.32
CA PRO A 32 -14.30 1.22 20.32
C PRO A 32 -13.53 1.38 21.63
N VAL A 33 -12.24 1.68 21.53
CA VAL A 33 -11.44 2.09 22.70
C VAL A 33 -11.73 3.56 22.99
N ASN A 34 -11.76 3.94 24.27
CA ASN A 34 -11.96 5.32 24.73
C ASN A 34 -10.71 6.20 24.59
N GLU A 35 -9.82 5.87 23.66
CA GLU A 35 -8.60 6.64 23.38
C GLU A 35 -8.98 7.95 22.67
N GLU A 36 -8.13 8.99 22.83
CA GLU A 36 -8.30 10.25 22.11
C GLU A 36 -8.46 9.97 20.62
N LYS A 37 -9.46 10.62 20.00
CA LYS A 37 -9.78 10.44 18.59
C LYS A 37 -8.54 10.78 17.76
N ILE A 38 -7.81 9.77 17.31
CA ILE A 38 -6.73 9.95 16.36
C ILE A 38 -7.38 10.45 15.08
N GLU A 39 -7.11 11.71 14.72
CA GLU A 39 -7.61 12.30 13.48
C GLU A 39 -6.85 11.69 12.30
N HIS A 40 -7.40 10.62 11.74
CA HIS A 40 -6.88 10.02 10.52
C HIS A 40 -7.33 10.84 9.32
N THR A 41 -6.52 11.81 8.91
CA THR A 41 -6.78 12.56 7.68
C THR A 41 -6.61 11.62 6.49
N CYS A 42 -7.66 11.45 5.67
CA CYS A 42 -7.62 10.56 4.50
C CYS A 42 -6.43 10.84 3.58
N GLN A 43 -6.03 12.11 3.44
CA GLN A 43 -4.84 12.50 2.68
C GLN A 43 -3.54 11.91 3.22
N GLN A 44 -3.37 11.83 4.55
CA GLN A 44 -2.17 11.28 5.17
C GLN A 44 -2.11 9.75 4.98
N VAL A 45 -3.25 9.07 5.11
CA VAL A 45 -3.36 7.62 4.85
C VAL A 45 -3.12 7.30 3.37
N ILE A 46 -3.69 8.08 2.45
CA ILE A 46 -3.48 7.92 1.01
C ILE A 46 -2.01 8.18 0.66
N ALA A 47 -1.41 9.23 1.21
CA ALA A 47 0.01 9.53 0.99
C ALA A 47 0.92 8.42 1.54
N GLN A 48 0.62 7.85 2.71
CA GLN A 48 1.36 6.70 3.26
C GLN A 48 1.20 5.44 2.42
N SER A 49 0.02 5.19 1.86
CA SER A 49 -0.23 4.02 1.00
C SER A 49 0.33 4.19 -0.42
N TYR A 50 0.52 5.43 -0.88
CA TYR A 50 1.25 5.76 -2.11
C TYR A 50 2.75 5.97 -1.92
N ALA A 51 3.21 6.16 -0.68
CA ALA A 51 4.63 6.16 -0.39
C ALA A 51 5.19 4.78 -0.74
N ALA A 52 6.42 4.75 -1.28
CA ALA A 52 7.15 3.51 -1.46
C ALA A 52 7.06 2.71 -0.15
N ARG A 53 6.63 1.44 -0.24
CA ARG A 53 6.38 0.56 0.92
C ARG A 53 7.50 0.72 1.94
N GLY A 54 7.28 1.49 3.00
CA GLY A 54 8.28 1.73 4.05
C GLY A 54 8.68 0.45 4.81
N GLU A 55 7.88 -0.60 4.65
CA GLU A 55 8.15 -1.95 5.14
C GLU A 55 9.25 -2.69 4.34
N LEU A 56 9.68 -2.15 3.19
CA LEU A 56 10.88 -2.64 2.50
C LEU A 56 12.10 -2.12 3.25
N LEU A 57 12.64 -2.97 4.12
CA LEU A 57 13.89 -2.70 4.79
C LEU A 57 15.05 -2.88 3.81
N GLU A 58 16.03 -1.98 3.84
CA GLU A 58 17.34 -2.14 3.17
C GLU A 58 18.23 -3.20 3.87
N VAL A 59 17.61 -4.08 4.65
CA VAL A 59 18.27 -5.14 5.42
C VAL A 59 17.96 -6.47 4.73
N PRO A 60 18.97 -7.31 4.43
CA PRO A 60 18.76 -8.63 3.87
C PRO A 60 17.84 -9.47 4.76
N LEU A 61 17.00 -10.30 4.14
CA LEU A 61 16.20 -11.29 4.87
C LEU A 61 17.12 -12.29 5.58
N ALA A 62 16.72 -12.72 6.78
CA ALA A 62 17.49 -13.68 7.56
C ALA A 62 17.59 -15.06 6.89
N ASP A 63 16.55 -15.46 6.14
CA ASP A 63 16.48 -16.72 5.39
C ASP A 63 15.73 -16.51 4.07
N PRO A 64 16.42 -16.06 3.01
CA PRO A 64 15.79 -15.81 1.72
C PRO A 64 15.69 -17.09 0.89
N ASP A 65 14.53 -17.33 0.28
CA ASP A 65 14.35 -18.40 -0.72
C ASP A 65 15.30 -18.25 -1.92
N LEU A 66 15.65 -17.00 -2.27
CA LEU A 66 16.57 -16.68 -3.36
C LEU A 66 17.33 -15.37 -3.10
N ASN A 67 18.63 -15.38 -3.38
CA ASN A 67 19.47 -14.18 -3.40
C ASN A 67 19.60 -13.67 -4.83
N LEU A 68 18.99 -12.52 -5.12
CA LEU A 68 18.99 -11.88 -6.44
C LEU A 68 19.98 -10.71 -6.47
N TYR A 69 20.68 -10.57 -7.59
CA TYR A 69 21.59 -9.45 -7.84
C TYR A 69 21.16 -8.74 -9.12
N THR A 70 21.06 -7.41 -9.09
CA THR A 70 20.76 -6.60 -10.26
C THR A 70 21.96 -5.71 -10.56
N ASN A 71 22.63 -5.94 -11.69
CA ASN A 71 23.63 -5.01 -12.21
C ASN A 71 22.97 -4.18 -13.32
N GLY A 72 22.86 -2.86 -13.10
CA GLY A 72 22.37 -1.93 -14.11
C GLY A 72 23.54 -1.21 -14.75
N SER A 73 23.90 -1.58 -15.98
CA SER A 73 24.90 -0.84 -16.76
C SER A 73 24.22 -0.14 -17.94
N SER A 74 24.50 1.15 -18.07
CA SER A 74 24.09 1.96 -19.22
C SER A 74 25.27 2.77 -19.73
N PHE A 75 25.39 2.89 -21.04
CA PHE A 75 26.34 3.81 -21.66
C PHE A 75 25.68 4.58 -22.80
N VAL A 76 26.18 5.78 -23.05
CA VAL A 76 25.76 6.60 -24.19
C VAL A 76 26.74 6.39 -25.33
N GLU A 77 26.23 5.99 -26.49
CA GLU A 77 27.01 5.93 -27.71
C GLU A 77 26.32 6.76 -28.79
N LYS A 78 27.02 7.76 -29.33
CA LYS A 78 26.48 8.66 -30.38
C LYS A 78 25.11 9.26 -29.99
N ALA A 79 25.00 9.72 -28.74
CA ALA A 79 23.77 10.26 -28.14
C ALA A 79 22.59 9.28 -28.04
N LEU A 80 22.82 7.98 -28.20
CA LEU A 80 21.84 6.93 -27.90
C LEU A 80 22.18 6.27 -26.57
N GLU A 81 21.23 6.30 -25.63
CA GLU A 81 21.31 5.51 -24.39
C GLU A 81 21.10 4.03 -24.69
N LYS A 82 22.04 3.20 -24.25
CA LYS A 82 21.97 1.74 -24.37
C LYS A 82 21.95 1.12 -22.98
N TRP A 83 21.00 0.21 -22.77
CA TRP A 83 20.88 -0.58 -21.56
C TRP A 83 21.47 -1.97 -21.80
N CYS A 84 22.45 -2.36 -20.99
CA CYS A 84 22.95 -3.73 -20.95
C CYS A 84 22.39 -4.41 -19.71
N MET A 85 21.51 -5.40 -19.93
CA MET A 85 21.25 -6.43 -18.92
C MET A 85 22.31 -7.51 -19.10
N GLN A 86 23.22 -7.66 -18.12
CA GLN A 86 24.22 -8.73 -18.07
C GLN A 86 23.70 -9.91 -17.26
#